data_AF-A0AAE8Q613-F1
#
_entry.id   AF-A0AAE8Q613-F1
#
_cell.length_a   1.000
_cell.length_b   1.000
_cell.length_c   1.000
_cell.angle_alpha   90.00
_cell.angle_beta   90.00
_cell.angle_gamma   90.00
#
_symmetry.space_group_name_H-M   'P 1'
#
loop_
_entity.id
_entity.type
_entity.pdbx_description
1 polymer ?
#
loop_
_entity_poly.entity_id
_entity_poly.type
_entity_poly.pdbx_seq_one_letter_code
_entity_poly.pdbx_strand_id
1 'polypeptide(L)'
;MAVQTKLRRIGTWKANGSMKLDDLRQWHHLYGACRCGHIGYIKHDQLAKKYGGETTLSDLKPKLRCKRNPEHETLNFAAAQEKR
;
A
#
# COMPACT_ATOMS: atom_id res chain seq x y z
N MET A 1 -0.17 4.31 17.10
CA MET A 1 0.31 5.67 16.72
C MET A 1 1.60 5.65 15.88
N ALA A 2 2.54 4.70 16.06
CA ALA A 2 3.84 4.70 15.36
C ALA A 2 3.80 4.56 13.82
N VAL A 3 2.82 3.87 13.26
CA VAL A 3 2.73 3.60 11.80
C VAL A 3 2.41 4.87 11.01
N GLN A 4 1.48 5.71 11.49
CA GLN A 4 1.15 6.99 10.83
C GLN A 4 2.34 7.96 10.84
N THR A 5 3.14 7.98 11.91
CA THR A 5 4.31 8.85 12.02
C THR A 5 5.41 8.44 11.04
N LYS A 6 5.62 7.13 10.80
CA LYS A 6 6.53 6.66 9.76
C LYS A 6 6.02 7.00 8.36
N LEU A 7 4.75 6.76 8.06
CA LEU A 7 4.16 7.09 6.76
C LEU A 7 4.23 8.60 6.45
N ARG A 8 3.97 9.46 7.45
CA ARG A 8 4.16 10.91 7.32
C ARG A 8 5.62 11.30 7.05
N ARG A 9 6.59 10.65 7.71
CA ARG A 9 8.02 10.91 7.49
C ARG A 9 8.52 10.51 6.10
N ILE A 10 7.89 9.51 5.48
CA ILE A 10 8.27 9.03 4.13
C ILE A 10 7.61 9.91 3.03
N GLY A 11 6.91 11.00 3.41
CA GLY A 11 6.19 11.84 2.44
C GLY A 11 5.03 11.09 1.76
N THR A 12 4.56 10.00 2.35
CA THR A 12 3.53 9.14 1.77
C THR A 12 2.17 9.78 2.01
N TRP A 13 1.48 10.15 0.93
CA TRP A 13 0.10 10.58 1.02
C TRP A 13 -0.75 9.37 1.38
N LYS A 14 -1.72 9.56 2.27
CA LYS A 14 -2.67 8.52 2.67
C LYS A 14 -3.41 8.13 1.38
N ALA A 15 -3.06 6.98 0.81
CA ALA A 15 -3.66 6.57 -0.45
C ALA A 15 -5.16 6.41 -0.23
N ASN A 16 -5.96 7.09 -1.05
CA ASN A 16 -7.40 6.99 -0.94
C ASN A 16 -7.79 5.53 -1.23
N GLY A 17 -8.64 4.93 -0.40
CA GLY A 17 -9.04 3.53 -0.55
C GLY A 17 -9.69 3.25 -1.91
N SER A 18 -10.27 4.28 -2.54
CA SER A 18 -10.89 4.23 -3.87
C SER A 18 -9.90 4.23 -5.02
N MET A 19 -8.60 4.46 -4.77
CA MET A 19 -7.58 4.53 -5.82
C MET A 19 -7.37 3.12 -6.40
N LYS A 20 -7.44 3.03 -7.73
CA LYS A 20 -7.20 1.79 -8.48
C LYS A 20 -5.71 1.54 -8.60
N LEU A 21 -5.31 0.27 -8.76
CA LEU A 21 -3.92 -0.09 -9.05
C LEU A 21 -3.42 0.50 -10.36
N ASP A 22 -4.29 0.63 -11.37
CA ASP A 22 -3.95 1.22 -12.66
C ASP A 22 -3.71 2.74 -12.59
N ASP A 23 -4.36 3.41 -11.63
CA ASP A 23 -4.16 4.83 -11.35
C ASP A 23 -2.75 5.11 -10.78
N LEU A 24 -2.16 4.10 -10.12
CA LEU A 24 -0.76 4.12 -9.70
C LEU A 24 0.14 3.93 -10.93
N ARG A 25 0.54 5.06 -11.52
CA ARG A 25 1.58 5.08 -12.57
C ARG A 25 2.93 4.59 -12.03
N GLN A 26 3.85 4.21 -12.92
CA GLN A 26 5.20 3.70 -12.59
C GLN A 26 6.02 4.57 -11.60
N TRP A 27 5.72 5.86 -11.54
CA TRP A 27 6.37 6.85 -10.67
C TRP A 27 5.74 6.91 -9.26
N HIS A 28 4.73 6.07 -8.99
CA HIS A 28 4.10 5.96 -7.69
C HIS A 28 4.65 4.76 -6.93
N HIS A 29 5.16 5.02 -5.74
CA HIS A 29 5.61 4.00 -4.82
C HIS A 29 4.48 3.61 -3.88
N LEU A 30 4.02 2.37 -3.96
CA LEU A 30 3.03 1.82 -3.04
C LEU A 30 3.72 1.14 -1.86
N TYR A 31 3.25 1.41 -0.66
CA TYR A 31 3.73 0.83 0.58
C TYR A 31 2.58 0.18 1.34
N GLY A 32 2.83 -1.01 1.86
CA GLY A 32 1.96 -1.70 2.81
C GLY A 32 2.51 -1.55 4.23
N ALA A 33 1.69 -1.06 5.14
CA ALA A 33 2.03 -0.87 6.53
C ALA A 33 1.12 -1.71 7.43
N CYS A 34 1.72 -2.63 8.17
CA CYS A 34 1.02 -3.45 9.16
C CYS A 34 1.05 -2.77 10.53
N ARG A 35 0.02 -3.04 11.35
CA ARG A 35 -0.02 -2.60 12.75
C ARG A 35 1.12 -3.16 13.62
N CYS A 36 1.79 -4.23 13.20
CA CYS A 36 2.99 -4.75 13.87
C CYS A 36 4.23 -3.85 13.67
N GLY A 37 4.11 -2.76 12.90
CA GLY A 37 5.21 -1.83 12.61
C GLY A 37 6.06 -2.22 11.39
N HIS A 38 5.71 -3.32 10.72
CA HIS A 38 6.32 -3.69 9.45
C HIS A 38 5.77 -2.82 8.31
N ILE A 39 6.68 -2.19 7.57
CA ILE A 39 6.37 -1.44 6.36
C ILE A 39 7.15 -2.09 5.22
N GLY A 40 6.43 -2.50 4.18
CA GLY A 40 7.00 -3.12 2.99
C GLY A 40 6.68 -2.29 1.76
N TYR A 41 7.64 -2.18 0.85
CA TYR A 41 7.38 -1.67 -0.49
C TYR A 41 6.64 -2.72 -1.31
N ILE A 42 5.61 -2.27 -2.03
CA ILE A 42 4.74 -3.10 -2.84
C ILE A 42 4.86 -2.62 -4.28
N LYS A 43 5.30 -3.51 -5.18
CA LYS A 43 5.32 -3.23 -6.61
C LYS A 43 3.88 -3.26 -7.14
N HIS A 44 3.33 -2.08 -7.44
CA HIS A 44 1.96 -1.96 -7.95
C HIS A 44 1.78 -2.71 -9.29
N ASP A 45 2.81 -2.79 -10.15
CA ASP A 45 2.79 -3.60 -11.39
C ASP A 45 2.54 -5.10 -11.13
N GLN A 46 3.25 -5.68 -10.16
CA GLN A 46 3.04 -7.08 -9.79
C GLN A 46 1.66 -7.30 -9.17
N LEU A 47 1.18 -6.33 -8.40
CA LEU A 47 -0.18 -6.38 -7.85
C LEU A 47 -1.24 -6.29 -8.94
N ALA A 48 -1.07 -5.40 -9.91
CA ALA A 48 -1.99 -5.21 -11.04
C ALA A 48 -2.05 -6.49 -11.89
N LYS A 49 -0.92 -7.16 -12.11
CA LYS A 49 -0.89 -8.48 -12.79
C LYS A 49 -1.62 -9.58 -12.00
N LYS A 50 -1.58 -9.53 -10.67
CA LYS A 50 -2.16 -10.58 -9.81
C LYS A 50 -3.65 -10.40 -9.55
N TYR A 51 -4.08 -9.17 -9.31
CA TYR A 51 -5.46 -8.86 -8.90
C TYR A 51 -6.24 -8.08 -9.97
N GLY A 52 -5.59 -7.60 -11.03
CA GLY A 52 -6.17 -6.72 -12.04
C GLY A 52 -5.99 -5.24 -11.68
N GLY A 53 -5.67 -4.41 -12.69
CA GLY A 53 -5.43 -2.97 -12.52
C GLY A 53 -6.67 -2.20 -12.02
N GLU A 54 -7.87 -2.74 -12.26
CA GLU A 54 -9.12 -2.14 -11.78
C GLU A 54 -9.36 -2.31 -10.27
N THR A 55 -8.59 -3.19 -9.62
CA THR A 55 -8.71 -3.43 -8.19
C THR A 55 -8.31 -2.19 -7.40
N THR A 56 -9.13 -1.83 -6.41
CA THR A 56 -8.86 -0.69 -5.53
C THR A 56 -8.01 -1.07 -4.33
N LEU A 57 -7.32 -0.08 -3.75
CA LEU A 57 -6.55 -0.29 -2.52
C LEU A 57 -7.40 -0.81 -1.35
N SER A 58 -8.67 -0.42 -1.26
CA SER A 58 -9.60 -0.96 -0.25
C SER A 58 -9.85 -2.46 -0.43
N ASP A 59 -10.03 -2.92 -1.68
CA ASP A 59 -10.25 -4.34 -1.99
C ASP A 59 -8.98 -5.18 -1.75
N LEU A 60 -7.81 -4.58 -1.88
CA LEU A 60 -6.52 -5.21 -1.57
C LEU A 60 -6.24 -5.39 -0.09
N LYS A 61 -6.91 -4.61 0.79
CA LYS A 61 -6.65 -4.63 2.24
C LYS A 61 -6.76 -6.02 2.86
N PRO A 62 -7.86 -6.78 2.63
CA PRO A 62 -7.97 -8.14 3.14
C PRO A 62 -7.13 -9.17 2.35
N LYS A 63 -6.77 -8.85 1.10
CA LYS A 63 -6.06 -9.78 0.20
C LYS A 63 -4.57 -9.86 0.49
N LEU A 64 -4.00 -8.82 1.08
CA LEU A 64 -2.58 -8.75 1.41
C LEU A 64 -2.36 -8.95 2.91
N ARG A 65 -1.44 -9.86 3.24
CA ARG A 65 -1.08 -10.21 4.62
C ARG A 65 0.33 -9.75 4.95
N CYS A 66 0.57 -9.44 6.21
CA CYS A 66 1.92 -9.12 6.66
C CYS A 66 2.77 -10.39 6.69
N LYS A 67 3.97 -10.33 6.09
CA LYS A 67 4.93 -11.45 6.11
C LYS A 67 5.44 -11.77 7.52
N ARG A 68 5.44 -10.79 8.44
CA ARG A 68 5.83 -10.99 9.85
C ARG A 68 4.70 -11.58 10.70
N ASN A 69 3.46 -11.13 10.49
CA ASN A 69 2.31 -11.53 11.29
C ASN A 69 1.15 -11.88 10.35
N PRO A 70 0.97 -13.16 10.01
CA PRO A 70 -0.10 -13.60 9.10
C PRO A 70 -1.50 -13.44 9.71
N GLU A 71 -1.62 -13.37 11.03
CA GLU A 71 -2.88 -13.11 11.77
C GLU A 71 -3.42 -11.69 11.56
N HIS A 72 -2.59 -10.78 11.05
CA HIS A 72 -3.02 -9.42 10.75
C HIS A 72 -3.55 -9.35 9.31
N GLU A 73 -4.87 -9.51 9.20
CA GLU A 73 -5.60 -9.53 7.92
C GLU A 73 -5.79 -8.14 7.29
N THR A 74 -5.52 -7.07 8.04
CA THR A 74 -5.68 -5.71 7.57
C THR A 74 -4.35 -4.97 7.50
N LEU A 75 -3.97 -4.62 6.28
CA LEU A 75 -2.85 -3.71 6.00
C LEU A 75 -3.36 -2.30 5.71
N ASN A 76 -2.59 -1.30 6.09
CA ASN A 76 -2.78 0.08 5.64
C ASN A 76 -1.93 0.30 4.41
N PHE A 77 -2.50 0.85 3.34
CA PHE A 77 -1.73 1.26 2.18
C PHE A 77 -1.40 2.73 2.21
N ALA A 78 -0.26 3.08 1.65
CA ALA A 78 0.17 4.44 1.45
C ALA A 78 0.91 4.54 0.12
N ALA A 79 0.63 5.58 -0.65
CA ALA A 79 1.27 5.82 -1.94
C ALA A 79 2.10 7.11 -1.83
N ALA A 80 3.36 7.06 -2.23
CA ALA A 80 4.19 8.23 -2.44
C ALA A 80 4.33 8.46 -3.93
N GLN A 81 4.04 9.66 -4.39
CA GLN A 81 4.39 10.08 -5.74
C GLN A 81 5.84 10.55 -5.72
N GLU A 82 6.68 9.99 -6.58
CA GLU A 82 7.99 10.55 -6.83
C GLU A 82 7.80 11.93 -7.49
N LYS A 83 8.15 13.00 -6.77
CA LYS A 83 8.17 14.34 -7.34
C LYS A 83 9.33 14.40 -8.33
N ARG A 84 8.98 14.49 -9.61
CA ARG A 84 9.92 14.79 -10.69
C ARG A 84 10.45 16.22 -10.56
#